data_AF-A0A1G1WM07-F1
#
_entry.id   AF-A0A1G1WM07-F1
#
_cell.length_a   1.000
_cell.length_b   1.000
_cell.length_c   1.000
_cell.angle_alpha   90.00
_cell.angle_beta   90.00
_cell.angle_gamma   90.00
#
_symmetry.space_group_name_H-M   'P 1'
#
loop_
_entity.id
_entity.type
_entity.pdbx_description
1 polymer ?
#
loop_
_entity_poly.entity_id
_entity_poly.type
_entity_poly.pdbx_seq_one_letter_code
_entity_poly.pdbx_strand_id
1 'polypeptide(L)'
;MVYTLKFSKNAAKQISKLDNLVKSKVKEALESKLIMDPVNHSTGLTGFEIKEARRFRVGTYRVIFVIADDAIEILRVGHRRDIYK
;
A
#
# COMPACT_ATOMS: atom_id res chain seq x y z
N MET A 1 -13.44 -13.69 0.05
CA MET A 1 -13.01 -13.24 -1.28
C MET A 1 -11.54 -12.84 -1.17
N VAL A 2 -10.72 -13.18 -2.17
CA VAL A 2 -9.28 -12.84 -2.16
C VAL A 2 -9.10 -11.67 -3.11
N TYR A 3 -8.73 -10.51 -2.60
CA TYR A 3 -8.46 -9.34 -3.44
C TYR A 3 -7.22 -9.56 -4.31
N THR A 4 -7.26 -9.07 -5.55
CA THR A 4 -6.09 -9.03 -6.43
C THR A 4 -5.24 -7.80 -6.13
N LEU A 5 -3.91 -7.95 -6.08
CA LEU A 5 -3.00 -6.81 -5.93
C LEU A 5 -2.64 -6.24 -7.30
N LYS A 6 -2.88 -4.94 -7.49
CA LYS A 6 -2.42 -4.18 -8.66
C LYS A 6 -1.46 -3.10 -8.20
N PHE A 7 -0.43 -2.82 -8.99
CA PHE A 7 0.55 -1.78 -8.67
C PHE A 7 0.53 -0.70 -9.74
N SER A 8 0.32 0.54 -9.33
CA SER A 8 0.51 1.68 -10.22
C SER A 8 1.97 1.78 -10.66
N LYS A 9 2.22 2.46 -11.79
CA LYS A 9 3.59 2.73 -12.27
C LYS A 9 4.45 3.43 -11.22
N ASN A 10 3.85 4.33 -10.44
CA ASN A 10 4.53 5.06 -9.38
C ASN A 10 4.90 4.14 -8.21
N ALA A 11 3.96 3.30 -7.75
CA ALA A 11 4.24 2.32 -6.70
C ALA A 11 5.35 1.35 -7.12
N ALA A 12 5.31 0.82 -8.34
CA ALA A 12 6.34 -0.08 -8.86
C ALA A 12 7.73 0.58 -8.85
N LYS A 13 7.83 1.84 -9.29
CA LYS A 13 9.08 2.63 -9.27
C LYS A 13 9.56 2.96 -7.86
N GLN A 14 8.65 3.15 -6.90
CA GLN A 14 9.02 3.40 -5.51
C GLN A 14 9.51 2.12 -4.84
N ILE A 15 8.79 1.01 -5.05
CA ILE A 15 9.18 -0.31 -4.54
C ILE A 15 10.56 -0.70 -5.08
N SER A 16 10.84 -0.47 -6.37
CA SER A 16 12.14 -0.83 -6.95
C SER A 16 13.33 -0.14 -6.28
N LYS A 17 13.13 1.06 -5.71
CA LYS A 17 14.14 1.84 -4.97
C LYS A 17 14.34 1.39 -3.53
N LEU A 18 13.45 0.55 -2.99
CA LEU A 18 13.59 0.02 -1.63
C LEU A 18 14.71 -1.02 -1.59
N ASP A 19 15.36 -1.17 -0.44
CA ASP A 19 16.27 -2.27 -0.19
C ASP A 19 15.52 -3.62 -0.19
N ASN A 20 16.26 -4.71 -0.41
CA ASN A 20 15.67 -6.04 -0.58
C ASN A 20 14.93 -6.52 0.67
N LEU A 21 15.41 -6.17 1.86
CA LEU A 21 14.76 -6.55 3.12
C LEU A 21 13.40 -5.86 3.26
N VAL A 22 13.32 -4.57 2.95
CA VAL A 22 12.06 -3.82 2.96
C VAL A 22 11.11 -4.30 1.89
N LYS A 23 11.59 -4.58 0.66
CA LYS A 23 10.75 -5.16 -0.40
C LYS A 23 10.07 -6.45 0.07
N SER A 24 10.85 -7.36 0.68
CA SER A 24 10.34 -8.62 1.20
C SER A 24 9.30 -8.41 2.29
N LYS A 25 9.57 -7.53 3.27
CA LYS A 25 8.61 -7.20 4.34
C LYS A 25 7.32 -6.57 3.82
N VAL A 26 7.42 -5.68 2.84
CA VAL A 26 6.23 -5.06 2.21
C VAL A 26 5.43 -6.14 1.48
N LYS A 27 6.06 -6.97 0.65
CA LYS A 27 5.39 -8.05 -0.08
C LYS A 27 4.65 -8.99 0.89
N GLU A 28 5.34 -9.49 1.91
CA GLU A 28 4.76 -10.38 2.91
C GLU A 28 3.57 -9.73 3.62
N ALA A 29 3.68 -8.45 4.01
CA ALA A 29 2.60 -7.75 4.70
C ALA A 29 1.37 -7.51 3.78
N LEU A 30 1.58 -7.30 2.48
CA LEU A 30 0.48 -7.18 1.53
C LEU A 30 -0.25 -8.53 1.37
N GLU A 31 0.49 -9.60 1.14
CA GLU A 31 -0.06 -10.94 0.87
C GLU A 31 -0.71 -11.58 2.10
N SER A 32 -0.10 -11.42 3.28
CA SER A 32 -0.53 -12.08 4.52
C SER A 32 -1.54 -11.29 5.35
N LYS A 33 -1.67 -9.97 5.15
CA LYS A 33 -2.56 -9.12 5.96
C LYS A 33 -3.49 -8.31 5.10
N LEU A 34 -2.94 -7.51 4.19
CA LEU A 34 -3.75 -6.55 3.45
C LEU A 34 -4.81 -7.22 2.58
N ILE A 35 -4.47 -8.32 1.88
CA ILE A 35 -5.42 -9.05 1.04
C ILE A 35 -6.56 -9.68 1.87
N MET A 36 -6.30 -10.09 3.11
CA MET A 36 -7.32 -10.78 3.92
C MET A 36 -8.40 -9.82 4.41
N ASP A 37 -8.01 -8.62 4.83
CA ASP A 37 -8.93 -7.62 5.35
C ASP A 37 -8.37 -6.20 5.13
N PRO A 38 -8.46 -5.68 3.90
CA PRO A 38 -7.86 -4.39 3.56
C PRO A 38 -8.54 -3.24 4.30
N VAL A 39 -9.80 -3.37 4.69
CA VAL A 39 -10.55 -2.32 5.38
C VAL A 39 -10.07 -2.21 6.83
N ASN A 40 -10.03 -3.31 7.59
CA ASN A 40 -9.67 -3.27 9.01
C ASN A 40 -8.17 -3.12 9.26
N HIS A 41 -7.32 -3.57 8.33
CA HIS A 41 -5.88 -3.39 8.46
C HIS A 41 -5.38 -2.00 8.03
N SER A 42 -6.24 -1.13 7.49
CA SER A 42 -5.83 0.19 7.02
C SER A 42 -6.65 1.32 7.63
N THR A 43 -6.12 2.54 7.53
CA THR A 43 -6.82 3.76 7.92
C THR A 43 -7.20 4.56 6.68
N GLY A 44 -8.45 5.01 6.56
CA GLY A 44 -8.84 5.98 5.54
C GLY A 44 -8.02 7.27 5.65
N LEU A 45 -7.63 7.85 4.52
CA LEU A 45 -6.96 9.14 4.46
C LEU A 45 -7.99 10.23 4.17
N THR A 46 -7.95 11.31 4.95
CA THR A 46 -8.69 12.55 4.69
C THR A 46 -7.79 13.54 3.97
N GLY A 47 -8.32 14.26 2.98
CA GLY A 47 -7.58 15.28 2.23
C GLY A 47 -6.48 14.75 1.30
N PHE A 48 -6.48 13.46 0.98
CA PHE A 48 -5.62 12.91 -0.07
C PHE A 48 -6.21 13.22 -1.45
N GLU A 49 -5.35 13.41 -2.45
CA GLU A 49 -5.74 13.75 -3.83
C GLU A 49 -6.73 12.73 -4.43
N ILE A 50 -6.61 11.47 -4.01
CA ILE A 50 -7.47 10.37 -4.44
C ILE A 50 -8.51 10.08 -3.35
N LYS A 51 -9.79 10.14 -3.76
CA LYS A 51 -10.92 9.80 -2.87
C LYS A 51 -10.79 8.35 -2.39
N GLU A 52 -11.21 8.12 -1.15
CA GLU A 52 -11.21 6.80 -0.51
C GLU A 52 -9.83 6.14 -0.38
N ALA A 53 -8.75 6.88 -0.61
CA ALA A 53 -7.41 6.37 -0.39
C ALA A 53 -7.23 5.93 1.06
N ARG A 54 -6.59 4.77 1.21
CA ARG A 54 -6.34 4.12 2.50
C ARG A 54 -4.85 3.97 2.69
N ARG A 55 -4.44 3.99 3.96
CA ARG A 55 -3.05 3.82 4.39
C ARG A 55 -2.91 2.54 5.19
N PHE A 56 -2.07 1.65 4.69
CA PHE A 56 -1.58 0.48 5.40
C PHE A 56 -0.17 0.74 5.97
N ARG A 57 0.10 0.25 7.18
CA ARG A 57 1.38 0.44 7.88
C ARG A 57 2.22 -0.84 7.84
N VAL A 58 3.46 -0.73 7.39
CA VAL A 58 4.44 -1.82 7.40
C VAL A 58 5.68 -1.33 8.14
N GLY A 59 5.70 -1.47 9.46
CA GLY A 59 6.74 -0.87 10.31
C GLY A 59 6.85 0.65 10.10
N THR A 60 8.02 1.12 9.65
CA THR A 60 8.27 2.54 9.33
C THR A 60 7.82 2.94 7.92
N TYR A 61 7.39 1.99 7.09
CA TYR A 61 6.89 2.21 5.74
C TYR A 61 5.36 2.32 5.73
N ARG A 62 4.86 3.01 4.71
CA ARG A 62 3.44 3.17 4.43
C ARG A 62 3.18 2.69 3.01
N VAL A 63 2.01 2.11 2.86
CA VAL A 63 1.44 1.74 1.57
C VAL A 63 0.14 2.51 1.46
N ILE A 64 0.01 3.33 0.42
CA ILE A 64 -1.23 4.03 0.07
C ILE A 64 -1.88 3.27 -1.07
N PHE A 65 -3.16 2.97 -0.93
CA PHE A 65 -3.90 2.17 -1.89
C PHE A 65 -5.37 2.59 -1.91
N VAL A 66 -6.09 2.12 -2.93
CA VAL A 66 -7.56 2.15 -2.99
C VAL A 66 -8.08 0.74 -3.18
N ILE A 67 -9.33 0.52 -2.77
CA ILE A 67 -10.06 -0.72 -3.03
C ILE A 67 -11.03 -0.41 -4.17
N ALA A 68 -10.92 -1.13 -5.27
CA ALA A 68 -11.80 -0.97 -6.43
C ALA A 68 -12.26 -2.36 -6.87
N ASP A 69 -13.57 -2.60 -6.80
CA ASP A 69 -14.20 -3.89 -7.05
C ASP A 69 -13.52 -5.01 -6.22
N ASP A 70 -12.87 -5.96 -6.88
CA ASP A 70 -12.14 -7.09 -6.29
C ASP A 70 -10.61 -6.90 -6.32
N ALA A 71 -10.15 -5.66 -6.40
CA ALA A 71 -8.73 -5.32 -6.44
C ALA A 71 -8.32 -4.29 -5.38
N ILE A 72 -7.10 -4.46 -4.87
CA ILE A 72 -6.38 -3.48 -4.08
C ILE A 72 -5.34 -2.87 -5.01
N GLU A 73 -5.52 -1.60 -5.37
CA GLU A 73 -4.59 -0.87 -6.21
C GLU A 73 -3.60 -0.08 -5.37
N ILE A 74 -2.34 -0.49 -5.39
CA ILE A 74 -1.24 0.17 -4.68
C ILE A 74 -0.79 1.41 -5.46
N LEU A 75 -0.96 2.56 -4.85
CA LEU A 75 -0.72 3.87 -5.44
C LEU A 75 0.67 4.41 -5.07
N ARG A 76 1.05 4.30 -3.79
CA ARG A 76 2.36 4.72 -3.30
C ARG A 76 2.91 3.77 -2.25
N VAL A 77 4.22 3.57 -2.25
CA VAL A 77 4.96 2.87 -1.18
C VAL A 77 6.14 3.72 -0.78
N GLY A 78 6.34 3.93 0.51
CA GLY A 78 7.45 4.78 0.95
C GLY A 78 7.63 4.82 2.45
N HIS A 79 8.81 5.28 2.86
CA HIS A 79 9.10 5.52 4.26
C HIS A 79 8.22 6.65 4.80
N ARG A 80 7.91 6.63 6.10
CA ARG A 80 7.00 7.59 6.76
C ARG A 80 7.31 9.07 6.51
N ARG A 81 8.59 9.37 6.30
CA ARG A 81 9.11 10.74 6.13
C ARG A 81 8.95 11.27 4.71
N ASP A 82 8.75 10.38 3.74
CA ASP A 82 8.88 10.72 2.32
C ASP A 82 7.58 10.50 1.55
N ILE A 83 6.67 9.66 2.05
CA ILE A 83 5.46 9.29 1.30
C ILE A 83 4.42 10.42 1.17
N TYR A 84 4.48 11.43 2.03
CA TYR A 84 3.59 12.59 2.03
C TYR A 84 4.21 13.85 1.40
N LYS A 85 5.42 13.71 0.86
CA LYS A 85 6.09 14.77 0.10
C LYS A 85 5.74 14.65 -1.38
#